data_AF-A0A1G9MRJ9-F1
#
_entry.id   AF-A0A1G9MRJ9-F1
#
_cell.length_a   1.000
_cell.length_b   1.000
_cell.length_c   1.000
_cell.angle_alpha   90.00
_cell.angle_beta   90.00
_cell.angle_gamma   90.00
#
_symmetry.space_group_name_H-M   'P 1'
#
loop_
_entity.id
_entity.type
_entity.pdbx_description
1 polymer ?
#
loop_
_entity_poly.entity_id
_entity_poly.type
_entity_poly.pdbx_seq_one_letter_code
_entity_poly.pdbx_strand_id
1 'polypeptide(L)'
;MGIWERFKSVFANDKTTATPEPAPASTTNVRTGPALELADEPAPAIVRSYKQTDATARFYDAEKTRAKAAGQTVKGYRAGYIPAEKAKAKLVAGPDGMPPLKLVSSNNGMDFALPDGQLVDYKTLSLRHFNIFAFRVVGMGYYDDVDKPFKFRNGQRVGIKREPDNEHDANAVAITVDRGATKVGYVNKQRAKWVSELLDSGGELEGIVLQTKSSPRVLLTTPAMLAYLQRP
;
A
#
# COMPACT_ATOMS: atom_id res chain seq x y z
N MET A 1 -36.25 -10.03 6.66
CA MET A 1 -36.15 -9.34 5.36
C MET A 1 -34.77 -8.71 5.27
N GLY A 2 -33.95 -9.18 4.34
CA GLY A 2 -32.50 -9.03 4.37
C GLY A 2 -32.00 -7.69 3.84
N ILE A 3 -30.95 -7.17 4.49
CA ILE A 3 -30.18 -5.95 4.14
C ILE A 3 -29.64 -5.96 2.70
N TRP A 4 -29.72 -7.09 2.00
CA TRP A 4 -29.27 -7.30 0.63
C TRP A 4 -30.21 -6.75 -0.47
N GLU A 5 -31.49 -6.48 -0.20
CA GLU A 5 -32.41 -5.95 -1.23
C GLU A 5 -32.31 -4.44 -1.47
N ARG A 6 -31.77 -3.67 -0.51
CA ARG A 6 -31.61 -2.22 -0.65
C ARG A 6 -30.42 -1.80 -1.53
N PHE A 7 -29.56 -2.73 -1.93
CA PHE A 7 -28.39 -2.43 -2.77
C PHE A 7 -28.65 -2.48 -4.29
N LYS A 8 -29.75 -3.10 -4.74
CA LYS A 8 -30.05 -3.23 -6.18
C LYS A 8 -30.66 -1.97 -6.81
N SER A 9 -31.20 -1.05 -6.02
CA SER A 9 -31.94 0.11 -6.52
C SER A 9 -31.09 1.34 -6.86
N VAL A 10 -29.77 1.28 -6.69
CA VAL A 10 -28.86 2.41 -7.00
C VAL A 10 -28.15 2.26 -8.36
N PHE A 11 -28.21 1.08 -8.99
CA PHE A 11 -27.40 0.78 -10.20
C PHE A 11 -28.23 0.57 -11.48
N ALA A 12 -29.46 1.09 -11.54
CA ALA A 12 -30.31 1.02 -12.72
C ALA A 12 -30.57 2.43 -13.30
N ASN A 13 -29.58 2.96 -14.02
CA ASN A 13 -29.74 3.84 -15.19
C ASN A 13 -28.36 4.41 -15.56
N ASP A 14 -27.76 3.91 -16.65
CA ASP A 14 -27.72 4.65 -17.90
C ASP A 14 -27.04 3.78 -18.98
N LYS A 15 -27.82 3.39 -20.00
CA LYS A 15 -27.30 2.77 -21.23
C LYS A 15 -27.47 3.80 -22.32
N THR A 16 -26.38 4.36 -22.83
CA THR A 16 -26.38 4.95 -24.17
C THR A 16 -25.11 4.54 -24.93
N THR A 17 -25.37 3.79 -25.99
CA THR A 17 -24.52 3.29 -27.08
C THR A 17 -23.89 4.40 -27.94
N ALA A 18 -22.61 4.23 -28.34
CA ALA A 18 -22.13 4.52 -29.71
C ALA A 18 -20.63 4.16 -29.92
N THR A 19 -20.32 3.51 -31.05
CA THR A 19 -19.02 3.34 -31.75
C THR A 19 -19.40 3.09 -33.24
N PRO A 20 -18.57 3.27 -34.31
CA PRO A 20 -17.10 3.46 -34.39
C PRO A 20 -16.53 4.51 -35.41
N GLU A 21 -15.20 4.76 -35.28
CA GLU A 21 -14.12 5.08 -36.30
C GLU A 21 -14.20 6.28 -37.29
N PRO A 22 -13.09 6.69 -37.99
CA PRO A 22 -11.66 6.27 -37.95
C PRO A 22 -10.60 7.42 -37.93
N ALA A 23 -9.31 7.02 -37.90
CA ALA A 23 -8.07 7.82 -37.93
C ALA A 23 -7.79 8.56 -39.26
N PRO A 24 -6.76 9.44 -39.31
CA PRO A 24 -5.57 9.02 -40.06
C PRO A 24 -4.19 9.43 -39.49
N ALA A 25 -3.18 8.69 -39.96
CA ALA A 25 -1.75 8.75 -39.73
C ALA A 25 -1.04 10.04 -40.21
N SER A 26 0.21 10.27 -39.74
CA SER A 26 1.37 10.64 -40.58
C SER A 26 2.71 10.78 -39.82
N THR A 27 3.68 9.97 -40.27
CA THR A 27 5.13 10.20 -40.49
C THR A 27 6.10 10.71 -39.40
N THR A 28 6.99 9.79 -39.01
CA THR A 28 8.47 9.79 -39.14
C THR A 28 9.22 11.13 -39.22
N ASN A 29 10.22 11.30 -38.34
CA ASN A 29 11.57 11.68 -38.78
C ASN A 29 12.66 11.29 -37.77
N VAL A 30 13.60 10.49 -38.28
CA VAL A 30 14.91 10.18 -37.71
C VAL A 30 15.83 11.38 -37.96
N ARG A 31 16.65 11.77 -36.97
CA ARG A 31 17.89 12.49 -37.24
C ARG A 31 18.98 12.11 -36.23
N THR A 32 20.12 11.77 -36.81
CA THR A 32 21.31 11.14 -36.27
C THR A 32 22.35 12.18 -35.84
N GLY A 33 23.09 11.86 -34.76
CA GLY A 33 24.50 12.25 -34.55
C GLY A 33 24.79 13.20 -33.38
N PRO A 34 26.04 13.24 -32.84
CA PRO A 34 27.13 12.28 -32.89
C PRO A 34 27.60 11.82 -31.47
N ALA A 35 28.47 10.81 -31.47
CA ALA A 35 29.16 10.26 -30.32
C ALA A 35 30.14 11.26 -29.69
N LEU A 36 30.14 11.33 -28.36
CA LEU A 36 31.26 11.84 -27.54
C LEU A 36 31.63 10.78 -26.52
N GLU A 37 32.71 10.10 -26.86
CA GLU A 37 33.54 9.24 -26.03
C GLU A 37 34.28 10.14 -25.03
N LEU A 38 34.11 9.90 -23.72
CA LEU A 38 34.93 10.53 -22.68
C LEU A 38 35.20 9.53 -21.56
N ALA A 39 36.42 9.00 -21.62
CA ALA A 39 37.35 8.68 -20.55
C ALA A 39 36.83 8.00 -19.26
N ASP A 40 37.39 6.80 -19.10
CA ASP A 40 37.52 5.96 -17.92
C ASP A 40 38.38 6.64 -16.83
N GLU A 41 37.81 6.89 -15.64
CA GLU A 41 38.53 6.86 -14.35
C GLU A 41 37.54 6.46 -13.23
N PRO A 42 37.84 5.42 -12.42
CA PRO A 42 36.92 4.92 -11.39
C PRO A 42 36.98 5.74 -10.09
N ALA A 43 35.87 6.40 -9.75
CA ALA A 43 35.69 7.02 -8.43
C ALA A 43 35.54 5.95 -7.32
N PRO A 44 36.10 6.19 -6.12
CA PRO A 44 36.44 5.13 -5.17
C PRO A 44 35.22 4.45 -4.52
N ALA A 45 35.31 3.13 -4.39
CA ALA A 45 34.38 2.27 -3.66
C ALA A 45 34.28 2.70 -2.18
N ILE A 46 33.19 3.36 -1.82
CA ILE A 46 32.81 3.55 -0.41
C ILE A 46 31.99 2.34 0.02
N VAL A 47 32.67 1.29 0.46
CA VAL A 47 32.08 0.21 1.27
C VAL A 47 31.76 0.79 2.65
N ARG A 48 30.57 1.36 2.82
CA ARG A 48 30.06 1.72 4.16
C ARG A 48 29.37 0.52 4.77
N SER A 49 30.14 -0.25 5.55
CA SER A 49 29.60 -1.18 6.53
C SER A 49 28.70 -0.43 7.50
N TYR A 50 27.42 -0.80 7.56
CA TYR A 50 26.50 -0.23 8.54
C TYR A 50 26.82 -0.84 9.90
N LYS A 51 27.66 -0.16 10.68
CA LYS A 51 27.74 -0.37 12.13
C LYS A 51 26.36 -0.07 12.72
N GLN A 52 25.73 -1.11 13.23
CA GLN A 52 24.52 -1.08 14.04
C GLN A 52 24.81 -0.24 15.29
N THR A 53 24.36 1.02 15.32
CA THR A 53 24.70 1.97 16.40
C THR A 53 23.83 1.77 17.64
N ASP A 54 24.46 1.98 18.81
CA ASP A 54 23.98 1.84 20.20
C ASP A 54 22.64 2.54 20.52
N ALA A 55 22.15 3.41 19.64
CA ALA A 55 20.83 4.02 19.76
C ALA A 55 19.70 2.97 19.70
N THR A 56 19.84 1.92 18.89
CA THR A 56 18.84 0.84 18.81
C THR A 56 18.75 0.01 20.09
N ALA A 57 19.85 -0.14 20.83
CA ALA A 57 19.86 -0.86 22.10
C ALA A 57 19.13 -0.09 23.22
N ARG A 58 19.28 1.25 23.27
CA ARG A 58 18.63 2.09 24.29
C ARG A 58 17.10 2.13 24.18
N PHE A 59 16.55 2.04 22.96
CA PHE A 59 15.10 1.97 22.76
C PHE A 59 14.55 0.58 23.10
N TYR A 60 15.31 -0.49 22.84
CA TYR A 60 14.91 -1.86 23.16
C TYR A 60 14.72 -2.06 24.67
N ASP A 61 15.58 -1.49 25.52
CA ASP A 61 15.44 -1.64 26.97
C ASP A 61 14.25 -0.84 27.54
N ALA A 62 13.96 0.35 26.99
CA ALA A 62 12.78 1.12 27.36
C ALA A 62 11.48 0.44 26.90
N GLU A 63 11.46 -0.11 25.68
CA GLU A 63 10.35 -0.93 25.16
C GLU A 63 10.20 -2.23 25.95
N LYS A 64 11.29 -2.87 26.35
CA LYS A 64 11.29 -4.08 27.17
C LYS A 64 10.76 -3.83 28.57
N THR A 65 11.08 -2.67 29.17
CA THR A 65 10.57 -2.27 30.48
C THR A 65 9.05 -2.04 30.44
N ARG A 66 8.56 -1.38 29.37
CA ARG A 66 7.12 -1.16 29.16
C ARG A 66 6.37 -2.44 28.74
N ALA A 67 6.97 -3.29 27.93
CA ALA A 67 6.44 -4.60 27.55
C ALA A 67 6.29 -5.49 28.78
N LYS A 68 7.31 -5.53 29.64
CA LYS A 68 7.30 -6.26 30.92
C LYS A 68 6.23 -5.71 31.87
N ALA A 69 6.07 -4.38 31.96
CA ALA A 69 5.00 -3.75 32.75
C ALA A 69 3.59 -4.09 32.20
N ALA A 70 3.47 -4.31 30.89
CA ALA A 70 2.22 -4.73 30.25
C ALA A 70 2.00 -6.25 30.21
N GLY A 71 2.90 -7.07 30.79
CA GLY A 71 2.82 -8.54 30.76
C GLY A 71 3.00 -9.15 29.37
N GLN A 72 3.64 -8.43 28.44
CA GLN A 72 3.82 -8.84 27.04
C GLN A 72 5.30 -9.02 26.68
N THR A 73 5.58 -9.86 25.69
CA THR A 73 6.95 -10.01 25.16
C THR A 73 7.32 -8.81 24.29
N VAL A 74 8.58 -8.38 24.32
CA VAL A 74 9.10 -7.23 23.54
C VAL A 74 8.85 -7.39 22.04
N LYS A 75 8.83 -8.64 21.54
CA LYS A 75 8.55 -8.96 20.13
C LYS A 75 7.09 -8.66 19.73
N GLY A 76 6.17 -8.61 20.70
CA GLY A 76 4.76 -8.27 20.50
C GLY A 76 4.36 -6.88 21.00
N TYR A 77 5.15 -6.27 21.88
CA TYR A 77 4.88 -4.95 22.42
C TYR A 77 5.49 -3.87 21.53
N ARG A 78 4.65 -3.25 20.70
CA ARG A 78 4.97 -1.97 20.05
C ARG A 78 4.40 -0.87 20.94
N ALA A 79 5.27 -0.08 21.56
CA ALA A 79 4.83 0.99 22.45
C ALA A 79 3.83 1.92 21.72
N GLY A 80 2.65 2.11 22.29
CA GLY A 80 1.58 2.92 21.71
C GLY A 80 0.53 2.17 20.89
N TYR A 81 0.76 0.89 20.55
CA TYR A 81 -0.25 0.09 19.83
C TYR A 81 -1.19 -0.63 20.79
N ILE A 82 -2.46 -0.71 20.40
CA ILE A 82 -3.45 -1.50 21.14
C ILE A 82 -3.44 -2.96 20.71
N PRO A 83 -3.70 -3.89 21.64
CA PRO A 83 -3.94 -5.29 21.31
C PRO A 83 -5.10 -5.45 20.32
N ALA A 84 -5.03 -6.46 19.45
CA ALA A 84 -6.02 -6.70 18.40
C ALA A 84 -7.46 -6.86 18.92
N GLU A 85 -7.64 -7.45 20.11
CA GLU A 85 -8.95 -7.59 20.77
C GLU A 85 -9.55 -6.23 21.14
N LYS A 86 -8.74 -5.35 21.75
CA LYS A 86 -9.15 -3.97 22.06
C LYS A 86 -9.37 -3.16 20.79
N ALA A 87 -8.58 -3.39 19.74
CA ALA A 87 -8.79 -2.77 18.44
C ALA A 87 -10.15 -3.15 17.86
N LYS A 88 -10.53 -4.43 17.90
CA LYS A 88 -11.85 -4.87 17.43
C LYS A 88 -13.00 -4.15 18.13
N ALA A 89 -12.90 -3.95 19.44
CA ALA A 89 -13.94 -3.24 20.21
C ALA A 89 -14.03 -1.74 19.88
N LYS A 90 -12.91 -1.11 19.48
CA LYS A 90 -12.84 0.33 19.14
C LYS A 90 -13.07 0.64 17.66
N LEU A 91 -12.84 -0.33 16.78
CA LEU A 91 -13.06 -0.22 15.34
C LEU A 91 -14.53 -0.48 14.98
N VAL A 92 -15.41 0.37 15.48
CA VAL A 92 -16.85 0.35 15.19
C VAL A 92 -17.17 1.48 14.23
N ALA A 93 -17.95 1.21 13.19
CA ALA A 93 -18.35 2.23 12.23
C ALA A 93 -19.17 3.32 12.93
N GLY A 94 -18.83 4.59 12.66
CA GLY A 94 -19.64 5.72 13.07
C GLY A 94 -20.97 5.77 12.30
N PRO A 95 -21.83 6.77 12.60
CA PRO A 95 -23.07 6.99 11.86
C PRO A 95 -22.88 7.22 10.35
N ASP A 96 -21.68 7.65 9.95
CA ASP A 96 -21.21 7.87 8.58
C ASP A 96 -20.69 6.59 7.89
N GLY A 97 -20.68 5.45 8.59
CA GLY A 97 -20.10 4.20 8.10
C GLY A 97 -18.58 4.16 8.14
N MET A 98 -17.91 5.21 8.63
CA MET A 98 -16.46 5.31 8.66
C MET A 98 -15.88 4.83 9.99
N PRO A 99 -14.69 4.20 9.99
CA PRO A 99 -14.02 3.83 11.24
C PRO A 99 -13.46 5.07 11.93
N PRO A 100 -13.37 5.13 13.27
CA PRO A 100 -12.75 6.23 13.99
C PRO A 100 -11.21 6.17 13.87
N LEU A 101 -10.68 6.16 12.64
CA LEU A 101 -9.27 6.02 12.35
C LEU A 101 -8.77 7.18 11.51
N LYS A 102 -7.52 7.57 11.77
CA LYS A 102 -6.73 8.44 10.90
C LYS A 102 -5.38 7.81 10.62
N LEU A 103 -4.78 8.16 9.50
CA LEU A 103 -3.43 7.78 9.13
C LEU A 103 -2.47 8.85 9.63
N VAL A 104 -1.50 8.47 10.46
CA VAL A 104 -0.53 9.39 11.07
C VAL A 104 0.90 8.94 10.78
N SER A 105 1.81 9.90 10.65
CA SER A 105 3.24 9.63 10.55
C SER A 105 3.77 9.10 11.87
N SER A 106 4.61 8.06 11.82
CA SER A 106 5.23 7.42 12.97
C SER A 106 6.69 7.07 12.69
N ASN A 107 7.41 6.62 13.74
CA ASN A 107 8.78 6.10 13.61
C ASN A 107 8.91 4.87 12.68
N ASN A 108 7.78 4.23 12.35
CA ASN A 108 7.71 3.08 11.46
C ASN A 108 7.24 3.42 10.04
N GLY A 109 6.93 4.69 9.77
CA GLY A 109 6.38 5.17 8.50
C GLY A 109 5.03 5.82 8.72
N MET A 110 3.95 5.15 8.33
CA MET A 110 2.57 5.54 8.57
C MET A 110 1.88 4.46 9.41
N ASP A 111 1.10 4.88 10.40
CA ASP A 111 0.28 4.01 11.24
C ASP A 111 -1.16 4.53 11.35
N PHE A 112 -2.07 3.65 11.74
CA PHE A 112 -3.45 4.02 12.05
C PHE A 112 -3.53 4.51 13.49
N ALA A 113 -4.12 5.66 13.73
CA ALA A 113 -4.39 6.19 15.06
C ALA A 113 -5.89 6.34 15.31
N LEU A 114 -6.30 5.96 16.52
CA LEU A 114 -7.61 6.26 17.08
C LEU A 114 -7.67 7.72 17.59
N PRO A 115 -8.86 8.24 17.93
CA PRO A 115 -9.01 9.61 18.42
C PRO A 115 -8.30 9.86 19.76
N ASP A 116 -8.13 8.81 20.56
CA ASP A 116 -7.40 8.83 21.84
C ASP A 116 -5.87 8.74 21.67
N GLY A 117 -5.37 8.79 20.43
CA GLY A 117 -3.95 8.72 20.09
C GLY A 117 -3.36 7.31 20.10
N GLN A 118 -4.15 6.29 20.42
CA GLN A 118 -3.69 4.91 20.40
C GLN A 118 -3.51 4.39 18.97
N LEU A 119 -2.43 3.65 18.73
CA LEU A 119 -2.11 3.12 17.40
C LEU A 119 -2.75 1.75 17.17
N VAL A 120 -3.19 1.50 15.95
CA VAL A 120 -3.77 0.23 15.51
C VAL A 120 -2.82 -0.41 14.51
N ASP A 121 -2.47 -1.67 14.76
CA ASP A 121 -1.61 -2.42 13.83
C ASP A 121 -2.40 -2.73 12.57
N TYR A 122 -1.78 -2.50 11.41
CA TYR A 122 -2.32 -2.82 10.09
C TYR A 122 -2.65 -4.31 9.89
N LYS A 123 -2.16 -5.21 10.76
CA LYS A 123 -2.50 -6.64 10.75
C LYS A 123 -3.90 -6.93 11.33
N THR A 124 -4.53 -5.94 11.98
CA THR A 124 -5.84 -6.11 12.60
C THR A 124 -6.87 -6.51 11.57
N LEU A 125 -7.49 -7.68 11.75
CA LEU A 125 -8.43 -8.25 10.78
C LEU A 125 -9.69 -7.41 10.59
N SER A 126 -10.13 -6.69 11.63
CA SER A 126 -11.34 -5.84 11.60
C SER A 126 -11.25 -4.70 10.58
N LEU A 127 -10.04 -4.30 10.15
CA LEU A 127 -9.84 -3.31 9.09
C LEU A 127 -10.48 -3.74 7.75
N ARG A 128 -10.60 -5.05 7.53
CA ARG A 128 -11.21 -5.61 6.30
C ARG A 128 -12.67 -5.21 6.14
N HIS A 129 -13.41 -5.02 7.23
CA HIS A 129 -14.82 -4.61 7.16
C HIS A 129 -15.00 -3.19 6.60
N PHE A 130 -13.93 -2.41 6.57
CA PHE A 130 -13.89 -1.05 6.01
C PHE A 130 -13.18 -0.99 4.66
N ASN A 131 -12.95 -2.14 4.00
CA ASN A 131 -12.17 -2.23 2.76
C ASN A 131 -10.74 -1.64 2.90
N ILE A 132 -10.13 -1.79 4.07
CA ILE A 132 -8.75 -1.36 4.35
C ILE A 132 -7.86 -2.61 4.28
N PHE A 133 -7.05 -2.71 3.23
CA PHE A 133 -6.18 -3.85 2.97
C PHE A 133 -4.71 -3.45 3.06
N ALA A 134 -4.05 -3.85 4.15
CA ALA A 134 -2.62 -3.65 4.30
C ALA A 134 -1.84 -4.95 4.10
N PHE A 135 -0.82 -4.93 3.25
CA PHE A 135 0.01 -6.08 2.91
C PHE A 135 1.43 -5.67 2.52
N ARG A 136 2.32 -6.65 2.39
CA ARG A 136 3.65 -6.45 1.81
C ARG A 136 3.58 -6.65 0.30
N VAL A 137 4.21 -5.77 -0.45
CA VAL A 137 4.39 -5.95 -1.89
C VAL A 137 5.34 -7.12 -2.10
N VAL A 138 4.99 -8.02 -3.02
CA VAL A 138 5.79 -9.20 -3.38
C VAL A 138 6.25 -9.11 -4.84
N GLY A 139 7.29 -9.86 -5.19
CA GLY A 139 7.78 -9.93 -6.57
C GLY A 139 8.50 -8.69 -7.07
N MET A 140 8.96 -7.80 -6.17
CA MET A 140 9.66 -6.57 -6.59
C MET A 140 10.99 -6.85 -7.28
N GLY A 141 11.71 -7.90 -6.88
CA GLY A 141 12.99 -8.27 -7.49
C GLY A 141 12.92 -8.67 -8.96
N TYR A 142 11.72 -8.91 -9.52
CA TYR A 142 11.53 -9.14 -10.96
C TYR A 142 11.45 -7.85 -11.78
N TYR A 143 11.17 -6.73 -11.11
CA TYR A 143 10.93 -5.42 -11.73
C TYR A 143 11.94 -4.36 -11.28
N ASP A 144 12.67 -4.62 -10.21
CA ASP A 144 13.77 -3.79 -9.78
C ASP A 144 14.92 -3.90 -10.78
N ASP A 145 15.34 -2.76 -11.31
CA ASP A 145 16.61 -2.62 -11.98
C ASP A 145 17.73 -2.81 -10.94
N VAL A 146 18.68 -3.70 -11.22
CA VAL A 146 19.81 -4.01 -10.33
C VAL A 146 20.68 -2.78 -10.11
N ASP A 147 20.82 -1.94 -11.13
CA ASP A 147 21.65 -0.74 -11.09
C ASP A 147 20.89 0.45 -10.48
N LYS A 148 19.55 0.42 -10.53
CA LYS A 148 18.70 1.48 -10.00
C LYS A 148 17.40 0.93 -9.37
N PRO A 149 17.50 0.29 -8.19
CA PRO A 149 16.34 -0.30 -7.54
C PRO A 149 15.32 0.77 -7.19
N PHE A 150 14.04 0.44 -7.36
CA PHE A 150 12.96 1.37 -7.06
C PHE A 150 12.84 1.55 -5.55
N LYS A 151 12.92 2.80 -5.09
CA LYS A 151 12.84 3.14 -3.66
C LYS A 151 11.51 3.82 -3.35
N PHE A 152 10.62 3.07 -2.69
CA PHE A 152 9.39 3.64 -2.15
C PHE A 152 9.68 4.68 -1.05
N ARG A 153 8.79 5.66 -0.93
CA ARG A 153 8.74 6.62 0.18
C ARG A 153 7.49 6.36 1.03
N ASN A 154 7.60 6.53 2.35
CA ASN A 154 6.41 6.46 3.21
C ASN A 154 5.41 7.55 2.79
N GLY A 155 4.12 7.23 2.75
CA GLY A 155 3.07 8.12 2.28
C GLY A 155 2.98 8.26 0.76
N GLN A 156 3.85 7.61 -0.02
CA GLN A 156 3.79 7.66 -1.48
C GLN A 156 2.52 6.99 -1.99
N ARG A 157 1.81 7.64 -2.91
CA ARG A 157 0.68 7.04 -3.62
C ARG A 157 1.16 6.00 -4.62
N VAL A 158 0.44 4.90 -4.73
CA VAL A 158 0.67 3.85 -5.71
C VAL A 158 -0.64 3.53 -6.43
N GLY A 159 -0.52 3.21 -7.72
CA GLY A 159 -1.61 2.68 -8.52
C GLY A 159 -1.67 1.16 -8.42
N ILE A 160 -2.73 0.61 -8.98
CA ILE A 160 -2.95 -0.83 -9.09
C ILE A 160 -3.47 -1.16 -10.48
N LYS A 161 -3.17 -2.34 -10.97
CA LYS A 161 -3.65 -2.84 -12.25
C LYS A 161 -4.07 -4.29 -12.13
N ARG A 162 -5.30 -4.59 -12.52
CA ARG A 162 -5.83 -5.96 -12.58
C ARG A 162 -5.21 -6.70 -13.77
N GLU A 163 -4.71 -7.92 -13.55
CA GLU A 163 -4.17 -8.81 -14.58
C GLU A 163 -4.92 -10.17 -14.53
N PRO A 164 -6.11 -10.31 -15.13
CA PRO A 164 -6.92 -11.54 -15.07
C PRO A 164 -6.31 -12.69 -15.87
N ASP A 165 -5.62 -12.37 -16.96
CA ASP A 165 -4.97 -13.35 -17.86
C ASP A 165 -3.55 -13.73 -17.41
N ASN A 166 -3.20 -13.47 -16.15
CA ASN A 166 -1.87 -13.82 -15.63
C ASN A 166 -1.71 -15.34 -15.51
N GLU A 167 -0.67 -15.88 -16.15
CA GLU A 167 -0.41 -17.33 -16.23
C GLU A 167 -0.21 -18.02 -14.86
N HIS A 168 0.14 -17.27 -13.82
CA HIS A 168 0.45 -17.82 -12.50
C HIS A 168 -0.68 -17.68 -11.48
N ASP A 169 -1.55 -16.68 -11.64
CA ASP A 169 -2.65 -16.39 -10.72
C ASP A 169 -3.73 -15.54 -11.41
N ALA A 170 -4.89 -16.13 -11.68
CA ALA A 170 -6.02 -15.42 -12.29
C ALA A 170 -6.51 -14.23 -11.43
N ASN A 171 -6.18 -14.17 -10.15
CA ASN A 171 -6.50 -13.04 -9.26
C ASN A 171 -5.37 -12.00 -9.18
N ALA A 172 -4.36 -12.06 -10.05
CA ALA A 172 -3.21 -11.17 -9.98
C ALA A 172 -3.63 -9.69 -10.06
N VAL A 173 -3.06 -8.91 -9.14
CA VAL A 173 -3.18 -7.46 -9.08
C VAL A 173 -1.78 -6.89 -8.93
N ALA A 174 -1.32 -6.19 -9.96
CA ALA A 174 -0.05 -5.51 -9.99
C ALA A 174 -0.12 -4.20 -9.20
N ILE A 175 0.97 -3.87 -8.51
CA ILE A 175 1.22 -2.55 -7.94
C ILE A 175 2.04 -1.75 -8.95
N THR A 176 1.61 -0.52 -9.20
CA THR A 176 2.23 0.36 -10.18
C THR A 176 2.59 1.71 -9.56
N VAL A 177 3.61 2.37 -10.10
CA VAL A 177 4.01 3.73 -9.75
C VAL A 177 3.81 4.66 -10.94
N ASP A 178 4.02 5.97 -10.74
CA ASP A 178 3.89 7.00 -11.79
C ASP A 178 2.55 6.95 -12.52
N ARG A 179 1.46 6.93 -11.75
CA ARG A 179 0.07 6.87 -12.24
C ARG A 179 -0.25 5.63 -13.11
N GLY A 180 0.41 4.51 -12.85
CA GLY A 180 0.11 3.25 -13.55
C GLY A 180 1.15 2.84 -14.60
N ALA A 181 2.17 3.68 -14.85
CA ALA A 181 3.13 3.45 -15.91
C ALA A 181 4.07 2.28 -15.62
N THR A 182 4.59 2.18 -14.40
CA THR A 182 5.66 1.23 -14.08
C THR A 182 5.19 0.22 -13.05
N LYS A 183 5.21 -1.07 -13.40
CA LYS A 183 4.92 -2.17 -12.49
C LYS A 183 6.11 -2.40 -11.56
N VAL A 184 5.86 -2.47 -10.26
CA VAL A 184 6.90 -2.59 -9.22
C VAL A 184 6.74 -3.84 -8.36
N GLY A 185 5.64 -4.59 -8.54
CA GLY A 185 5.38 -5.82 -7.82
C GLY A 185 3.90 -6.17 -7.83
N TYR A 186 3.50 -7.01 -6.89
CA TYR A 186 2.15 -7.57 -6.81
C TYR A 186 1.57 -7.50 -5.39
N VAL A 187 0.25 -7.51 -5.33
CA VAL A 187 -0.51 -7.87 -4.13
C VAL A 187 -0.21 -9.32 -3.78
N ASN A 188 -0.05 -9.64 -2.49
CA ASN A 188 0.20 -11.02 -2.08
C ASN A 188 -1.04 -11.92 -2.31
N LYS A 189 -0.82 -13.21 -2.62
CA LYS A 189 -1.90 -14.16 -2.95
C LYS A 189 -3.05 -14.21 -1.94
N GLN A 190 -2.76 -14.06 -0.66
CA GLN A 190 -3.78 -14.05 0.40
C GLN A 190 -4.77 -12.89 0.28
N ARG A 191 -4.39 -11.78 -0.36
CA ARG A 191 -5.21 -10.58 -0.55
C ARG A 191 -5.67 -10.39 -1.98
N ALA A 192 -4.94 -10.96 -2.94
CA ALA A 192 -5.22 -10.90 -4.36
C ALA A 192 -6.68 -11.19 -4.66
N LYS A 193 -7.23 -12.31 -4.16
CA LYS A 193 -8.65 -12.69 -4.37
C LYS A 193 -9.65 -11.59 -4.00
N TRP A 194 -9.55 -11.00 -2.82
CA TRP A 194 -10.50 -9.97 -2.39
C TRP A 194 -10.32 -8.66 -3.15
N VAL A 195 -9.06 -8.31 -3.46
CA VAL A 195 -8.75 -7.09 -4.21
C VAL A 195 -9.21 -7.24 -5.66
N SER A 196 -9.02 -8.40 -6.29
CA SER A 196 -9.49 -8.68 -7.65
C SER A 196 -11.01 -8.66 -7.72
N GLU A 197 -11.71 -9.34 -6.81
CA GLU A 197 -13.18 -9.31 -6.76
C GLU A 197 -13.73 -7.88 -6.64
N LEU A 198 -13.09 -7.03 -5.83
CA LEU A 198 -13.50 -5.64 -5.69
C LEU A 198 -13.27 -4.83 -6.98
N LEU A 199 -12.13 -5.02 -7.64
CA LEU A 199 -11.86 -4.38 -8.94
C LEU A 199 -12.78 -4.89 -10.05
N ASP A 200 -13.02 -6.19 -10.10
CA ASP A 200 -13.86 -6.85 -11.10
C ASP A 200 -15.34 -6.44 -10.94
N SER A 201 -15.74 -6.03 -9.73
CA SER A 201 -17.06 -5.44 -9.46
C SER A 201 -17.20 -3.97 -9.87
N GLY A 202 -16.14 -3.36 -10.43
CA GLY A 202 -16.09 -1.94 -10.80
C GLY A 202 -15.71 -1.01 -9.64
N GLY A 203 -15.25 -1.58 -8.51
CA GLY A 203 -14.78 -0.79 -7.37
C GLY A 203 -13.46 -0.08 -7.67
N GLU A 204 -13.37 1.19 -7.30
CA GLU A 204 -12.12 1.94 -7.37
C GLU A 204 -11.30 1.77 -6.09
N LEU A 205 -9.99 1.62 -6.27
CA LEU A 205 -9.05 1.43 -5.18
C LEU A 205 -7.80 2.29 -5.42
N GLU A 206 -7.36 2.97 -4.37
CA GLU A 206 -6.11 3.72 -4.30
C GLU A 206 -5.16 3.10 -3.28
N GLY A 207 -3.86 3.23 -3.56
CA GLY A 207 -2.82 2.74 -2.69
C GLY A 207 -1.96 3.82 -2.07
N ILE A 208 -1.50 3.58 -0.84
CA ILE A 208 -0.48 4.38 -0.17
C ILE A 208 0.55 3.49 0.52
N VAL A 209 1.84 3.87 0.42
CA VAL A 209 2.92 3.17 1.10
C VAL A 209 2.89 3.50 2.60
N LEU A 210 2.70 2.50 3.44
CA LEU A 210 2.74 2.62 4.88
C LEU A 210 4.16 2.61 5.42
N GLN A 211 4.97 1.63 5.01
CA GLN A 211 6.30 1.38 5.58
C GLN A 211 7.24 0.91 4.50
N THR A 212 8.50 1.33 4.52
CA THR A 212 9.51 0.94 3.51
C THR A 212 10.59 -0.01 4.03
N LYS A 213 10.63 -0.29 5.35
CA LYS A 213 11.70 -1.11 5.97
C LYS A 213 11.65 -2.57 5.49
N SER A 214 12.75 -3.02 4.86
CA SER A 214 13.01 -4.37 4.33
C SER A 214 12.09 -4.84 3.20
N SER A 215 10.80 -4.62 3.29
CA SER A 215 9.83 -4.86 2.22
C SER A 215 8.69 -3.85 2.35
N PRO A 216 8.37 -3.11 1.29
CA PRO A 216 7.39 -2.05 1.37
C PRO A 216 6.01 -2.64 1.67
N ARG A 217 5.34 -1.98 2.60
CA ARG A 217 3.95 -2.25 2.95
C ARG A 217 3.08 -1.20 2.32
N VAL A 218 2.04 -1.65 1.65
CA VAL A 218 1.05 -0.80 1.00
C VAL A 218 -0.30 -1.03 1.66
N LEU A 219 -1.03 0.06 1.86
CA LEU A 219 -2.45 0.07 2.13
C LEU A 219 -3.18 0.27 0.80
N LEU A 220 -4.12 -0.60 0.47
CA LEU A 220 -5.14 -0.37 -0.55
C LEU A 220 -6.50 -0.13 0.11
N THR A 221 -7.22 0.88 -0.36
CA THR A 221 -8.59 1.17 0.06
C THR A 221 -9.31 2.04 -0.96
N THR A 222 -10.59 2.34 -0.75
CA THR A 222 -11.34 3.21 -1.67
C THR A 222 -10.82 4.65 -1.59
N PRO A 223 -10.94 5.45 -2.67
CA PRO A 223 -10.50 6.85 -2.66
C PRO A 223 -11.13 7.66 -1.50
N ALA A 224 -12.43 7.45 -1.24
CA ALA A 224 -13.15 8.10 -0.14
C ALA A 224 -12.61 7.70 1.24
N MET A 225 -12.30 6.43 1.46
CA MET A 225 -11.70 5.95 2.72
C MET A 225 -10.28 6.49 2.89
N LEU A 226 -9.48 6.53 1.83
CA LEU A 226 -8.12 7.08 1.90
C LEU A 226 -8.16 8.56 2.26
N ALA A 227 -9.03 9.34 1.61
CA ALA A 227 -9.22 10.76 1.93
C ALA A 227 -9.69 10.95 3.38
N TYR A 228 -10.65 10.14 3.84
CA TYR A 228 -11.12 10.15 5.22
C TYR A 228 -9.97 9.88 6.21
N LEU A 229 -9.16 8.84 5.95
CA LEU A 229 -8.02 8.48 6.79
C LEU A 229 -6.95 9.59 6.82
N GLN A 230 -6.80 10.37 5.75
CA GLN A 230 -5.81 11.44 5.64
C GLN A 230 -6.31 12.82 6.12
N ARG A 231 -7.50 12.89 6.73
CA ARG A 231 -8.03 14.14 7.28
C ARG A 231 -7.08 14.75 8.33
N PRO A 232 -7.01 16.10 8.41
CA PRO A 232 -6.19 16.79 9.40
C PRO A 232 -6.62 16.48 10.85
#